data_AF-A0A969GCL4-F1
#
_entry.id   AF-A0A969GCL4-F1
#
_cell.length_a   1.000
_cell.length_b   1.000
_cell.length_c   1.000
_cell.angle_alpha   90.00
_cell.angle_beta   90.00
_cell.angle_gamma   90.00
#
_symmetry.space_group_name_H-M   'P 1'
#
loop_
_entity.id
_entity.type
_entity.pdbx_description
1 polymer ?
#
loop_
_entity_poly.entity_id
_entity_poly.type
_entity_poly.pdbx_seq_one_letter_code
_entity_poly.pdbx_strand_id
1 'polypeptide(L)'
;MNLPEAYLDMVRPGVLFYGVYPARDIEKKIDVKPALTWKSKVAYSKMTQPGRGVSYGSLWQAKGSPTRIVTIPCGYADGYFRRMTNQARVSINGKMYPQVGRICMDQFMVNVGDDDVNVGDEVILFGDGITAEDFADWSGTNEYEVMTNISARVPRVYVGGVQ
;
A
#
# COMPACT_ATOMS: atom_id res chain seq x y z
N MET A 1 8.36 -25.21 2.76
CA MET A 1 8.01 -25.14 4.20
C MET A 1 6.91 -26.13 4.59
N ASN A 2 5.84 -26.26 3.81
CA ASN A 2 4.74 -27.19 4.12
C ASN A 2 4.96 -28.64 3.65
N LEU A 3 6.01 -28.88 2.87
CA LEU A 3 6.41 -30.19 2.34
C LEU A 3 7.85 -30.52 2.78
N PRO A 4 8.09 -30.96 4.03
CA PRO A 4 9.42 -31.27 4.54
C PRO A 4 10.18 -32.33 3.72
N GLU A 5 9.45 -33.27 3.12
CA GLU A 5 9.97 -34.32 2.26
C GLU A 5 10.62 -33.78 0.96
N ALA A 6 10.31 -32.54 0.57
CA ALA A 6 10.83 -31.90 -0.62
C ALA A 6 12.11 -31.06 -0.37
N TYR A 7 12.69 -31.12 0.83
CA TYR A 7 13.85 -30.28 1.17
C TYR A 7 15.14 -30.74 0.47
N LEU A 8 15.28 -32.04 0.22
CA LEU A 8 16.46 -32.65 -0.39
C LEU A 8 17.75 -32.11 0.27
N ASP A 9 18.80 -31.81 -0.51
CA ASP A 9 20.06 -31.28 0.00
C ASP A 9 20.04 -29.76 0.24
N MET A 10 19.12 -29.03 -0.40
CA MET A 10 19.05 -27.56 -0.32
C MET A 10 17.65 -27.02 -0.66
N VAL A 11 17.18 -26.07 0.16
CA VAL A 11 15.97 -25.27 -0.11
C VAL A 11 16.31 -23.91 -0.71
N ARG A 12 15.40 -23.38 -1.54
CA ARG A 12 15.57 -22.08 -2.23
C ARG A 12 14.41 -21.14 -1.91
N PRO A 13 14.32 -20.63 -0.67
CA PRO A 13 13.28 -19.65 -0.33
C PRO A 13 13.49 -18.38 -1.16
N GLY A 14 12.41 -17.88 -1.76
CA GLY A 14 12.40 -16.65 -2.54
C GLY A 14 11.73 -15.53 -1.75
N VAL A 15 10.44 -15.32 -2.01
CA VAL A 15 9.63 -14.26 -1.37
C VAL A 15 9.63 -14.32 0.16
N LEU A 16 9.83 -15.53 0.72
CA LEU A 16 9.92 -15.75 2.17
C LEU A 16 11.09 -15.00 2.83
N PHE A 17 12.21 -14.77 2.12
CA PHE A 17 13.32 -13.95 2.64
C PHE A 17 12.92 -12.50 2.90
N TYR A 18 11.86 -12.02 2.26
CA TYR A 18 11.33 -10.67 2.43
C TYR A 18 10.21 -10.60 3.45
N GLY A 19 9.96 -11.68 4.19
CA GLY A 19 8.91 -11.75 5.19
C GLY A 19 7.51 -11.86 4.62
N VAL A 20 7.38 -12.40 3.40
CA VAL A 20 6.13 -12.53 2.68
C VAL A 20 5.86 -13.99 2.37
N TYR A 21 4.62 -14.41 2.55
CA TYR A 21 4.18 -15.77 2.21
C TYR A 21 3.85 -15.87 0.71
N PRO A 22 4.05 -17.04 0.09
CA PRO A 22 3.88 -17.20 -1.35
C PRO A 22 2.41 -17.29 -1.79
N ALA A 23 1.47 -17.42 -0.84
CA ALA A 23 0.02 -17.30 -1.04
C ALA A 23 -0.68 -17.18 0.32
N ARG A 24 -1.91 -16.64 0.32
CA ARG A 24 -2.75 -16.43 1.51
C ARG A 24 -3.23 -17.72 2.18
N ASP A 25 -3.51 -18.76 1.41
CA ASP A 25 -4.11 -20.02 1.85
C ASP A 25 -3.09 -21.07 2.32
N ILE A 26 -1.83 -20.65 2.49
CA ILE A 26 -0.75 -21.52 2.97
C ILE A 26 -0.62 -21.40 4.50
N GLU A 27 -0.53 -22.56 5.16
CA GLU A 27 -0.30 -22.62 6.60
C GLU A 27 1.04 -21.98 6.98
N LYS A 28 0.98 -20.98 7.86
CA LYS A 28 2.12 -20.15 8.28
C LYS A 28 2.95 -20.83 9.38
N LYS A 29 3.83 -21.76 8.99
CA LYS A 29 4.68 -22.56 9.90
C LYS A 29 5.95 -21.87 10.39
N ILE A 30 6.38 -20.80 9.73
CA ILE A 30 7.64 -20.12 10.01
C ILE A 30 7.33 -18.67 10.37
N ASP A 31 7.83 -18.21 11.52
CA ASP A 31 7.77 -16.80 11.86
C ASP A 31 8.72 -16.02 10.95
N VAL A 32 8.18 -15.04 10.24
CA VAL A 32 8.93 -14.20 9.31
C VAL A 32 8.57 -12.75 9.53
N LYS A 33 9.56 -11.87 9.34
CA LYS A 33 9.40 -10.43 9.56
C LYS A 33 9.41 -9.71 8.22
N PRO A 34 8.40 -8.89 7.91
CA PRO A 34 8.39 -8.09 6.69
C PRO A 34 9.67 -7.26 6.56
N ALA A 35 10.34 -7.38 5.41
CA ALA A 35 11.64 -6.73 5.18
C ALA A 35 11.55 -5.28 4.72
N LEU A 36 10.34 -4.80 4.35
CA LEU A 36 10.15 -3.45 3.84
C LEU A 36 8.94 -2.76 4.46
N THR A 37 9.03 -1.45 4.53
CA THR A 37 7.90 -0.54 4.77
C THR A 37 7.97 0.52 3.68
N TRP A 38 6.86 0.73 2.97
CA TRP A 38 6.78 1.76 1.94
C TRP A 38 6.07 2.98 2.52
N LYS A 39 6.80 4.09 2.62
CA LYS A 39 6.33 5.34 3.19
C LYS A 39 6.16 6.43 2.13
N SER A 40 5.23 7.33 2.40
CA SER A 40 5.06 8.61 1.73
C SER A 40 4.65 9.66 2.77
N LYS A 41 4.07 10.78 2.35
CA LYS A 41 3.59 11.84 3.22
C LYS A 41 2.34 12.50 2.66
N VAL A 42 1.59 13.20 3.48
CA VAL A 42 0.53 14.08 2.99
C VAL A 42 1.16 15.30 2.31
N ALA A 43 0.94 15.46 1.01
CA ALA A 43 1.45 16.61 0.26
C ALA A 43 0.46 17.79 0.20
N TYR A 44 -0.84 17.50 0.29
CA TYR A 44 -1.90 18.49 0.21
C TYR A 44 -3.16 18.02 0.92
N SER A 45 -3.90 18.94 1.52
CA SER A 45 -5.16 18.68 2.21
C SER A 45 -6.22 19.67 1.75
N LYS A 46 -7.43 19.20 1.45
CA LYS A 46 -8.57 20.05 1.11
C LYS A 46 -9.89 19.48 1.62
N MET A 47 -10.85 20.38 1.87
CA MET A 47 -12.23 20.00 2.10
C MET A 47 -12.97 19.87 0.76
N THR A 48 -13.58 18.73 0.49
CA THR A 48 -14.47 18.54 -0.66
C THR A 48 -15.93 18.63 -0.24
N GLN A 49 -16.73 19.35 -1.02
CA GLN A 49 -18.17 19.46 -0.79
C GLN A 49 -18.92 18.25 -1.39
N PRO A 50 -20.12 17.90 -0.89
CA PRO A 50 -20.97 16.88 -1.51
C PRO A 50 -21.18 17.13 -3.01
N GLY A 51 -21.20 16.06 -3.80
CA GLY A 51 -21.37 16.11 -5.26
C GLY A 51 -20.14 16.55 -6.07
N ARG A 52 -19.01 16.88 -5.42
CA ARG A 52 -17.74 17.16 -6.12
C ARG A 52 -16.97 15.87 -6.38
N GLY A 53 -16.69 15.59 -7.66
CA GLY A 53 -15.83 14.49 -8.12
C GLY A 53 -14.40 14.58 -7.61
N VAL A 54 -13.85 13.44 -7.19
CA VAL A 54 -12.43 13.30 -6.86
C VAL A 54 -11.71 12.53 -7.97
N SER A 55 -10.58 13.11 -8.42
CA SER A 55 -9.72 12.56 -9.46
C SER A 55 -10.37 12.43 -10.84
N TYR A 56 -9.64 11.83 -11.78
CA TYR A 56 -10.10 11.55 -13.14
C TYR A 56 -11.30 10.62 -13.17
N GLY A 57 -12.29 11.00 -13.99
CA GLY A 57 -13.53 10.26 -14.19
C GLY A 57 -14.50 10.33 -13.01
N SER A 58 -14.20 11.16 -11.98
CA SER A 58 -15.11 11.41 -10.86
C SER A 58 -15.67 10.14 -10.20
N LEU A 59 -14.83 9.10 -10.10
CA LEU A 59 -15.22 7.77 -9.61
C LEU A 59 -15.64 7.74 -8.13
N TRP A 60 -15.36 8.82 -7.41
CA TRP A 60 -15.74 8.98 -6.01
C TRP A 60 -16.22 10.41 -5.77
N GLN A 61 -17.23 10.55 -4.92
CA GLN A 61 -17.81 11.83 -4.49
C GLN A 61 -18.24 11.72 -3.03
N ALA A 62 -18.10 12.81 -2.28
CA ALA A 62 -18.73 12.91 -0.96
C ALA A 62 -20.26 12.92 -1.14
N LYS A 63 -20.97 12.10 -0.34
CA LYS A 63 -22.43 11.92 -0.48
C LYS A 63 -23.28 12.75 0.49
N GLY A 64 -22.77 13.06 1.68
CA GLY A 64 -23.59 13.64 2.76
C GLY A 64 -23.05 14.94 3.32
N SER A 65 -21.78 14.95 3.74
CA SER A 65 -21.15 16.08 4.41
C SER A 65 -19.84 16.48 3.71
N PRO A 66 -19.36 17.71 3.94
CA PRO A 66 -17.99 18.08 3.59
C PRO A 66 -17.01 17.05 4.15
N THR A 67 -16.08 16.60 3.33
CA THR A 67 -15.14 15.52 3.66
C THR A 67 -13.72 15.97 3.34
N ARG A 68 -12.78 15.74 4.25
CA ARG A 68 -11.37 16.05 4.03
C ARG A 68 -10.73 14.99 3.15
N ILE A 69 -10.13 15.45 2.06
CA ILE A 69 -9.38 14.65 1.11
C ILE A 69 -7.93 15.10 1.15
N VAL A 70 -7.03 14.16 1.40
CA VAL A 70 -5.58 14.40 1.34
C VAL A 70 -4.99 13.80 0.08
N THR A 71 -3.92 14.40 -0.42
CA THR A 71 -3.19 13.96 -1.61
C THR A 71 -1.84 13.40 -1.20
N ILE A 72 -1.56 12.19 -1.68
CA ILE A 72 -0.33 11.45 -1.38
C ILE A 72 0.52 11.40 -2.65
N PRO A 73 1.79 11.85 -2.63
CA PRO A 73 2.70 11.81 -3.76
C PRO A 73 3.26 10.39 -3.91
N CYS A 74 2.46 9.54 -4.53
CA CYS A 74 2.80 8.20 -4.98
C CYS A 74 1.78 7.80 -6.04
N GLY A 75 2.18 7.12 -7.10
CA GLY A 75 1.26 6.64 -8.10
C GLY A 75 1.78 5.44 -8.87
N TYR A 76 1.13 5.14 -10.00
CA TYR A 76 1.47 3.94 -10.76
C TYR A 76 2.87 3.98 -11.39
N ALA A 77 3.49 5.16 -11.53
CA ALA A 77 4.88 5.25 -11.98
C ALA A 77 5.89 4.86 -10.88
N ASP A 78 5.46 4.86 -9.62
CA ASP A 78 6.25 4.40 -8.47
C ASP A 78 6.06 2.90 -8.19
N GLY A 79 5.10 2.27 -8.87
CA GLY A 79 4.72 0.88 -8.65
C GLY A 79 3.39 0.70 -7.91
N TYR A 80 2.69 1.79 -7.55
CA TYR A 80 1.41 1.71 -6.86
C TYR A 80 0.28 1.41 -7.87
N PHE A 81 -0.09 0.13 -7.99
CA PHE A 81 -0.98 -0.36 -9.04
C PHE A 81 -2.23 0.50 -9.23
N ARG A 82 -2.41 1.00 -10.45
CA ARG A 82 -3.61 1.78 -10.83
C ARG A 82 -4.92 1.01 -10.60
N ARG A 83 -4.88 -0.33 -10.67
CA ARG A 83 -6.04 -1.22 -10.45
C ARG A 83 -6.58 -1.17 -9.02
N MET A 84 -5.78 -0.75 -8.03
CA MET A 84 -6.22 -0.59 -6.65
C MET A 84 -7.12 0.63 -6.41
N THR A 85 -7.50 1.34 -7.48
CA THR A 85 -8.42 2.48 -7.44
C THR A 85 -9.69 2.12 -6.66
N ASN A 86 -10.01 2.91 -5.61
CA ASN A 86 -11.14 2.72 -4.69
C ASN A 86 -11.14 1.40 -3.90
N GLN A 87 -10.02 0.67 -3.88
CA GLN A 87 -9.88 -0.60 -3.15
C GLN A 87 -8.81 -0.49 -2.06
N ALA A 88 -7.70 0.17 -2.38
CA ALA A 88 -6.58 0.31 -1.46
C ALA A 88 -6.92 1.12 -0.21
N ARG A 89 -6.11 0.88 0.82
CA ARG A 89 -6.05 1.66 2.05
C ARG A 89 -4.62 2.08 2.34
N VAL A 90 -4.47 3.13 3.13
CA VAL A 90 -3.19 3.59 3.68
C VAL A 90 -3.32 3.76 5.18
N SER A 91 -2.22 3.67 5.93
CA SER A 91 -2.19 4.08 7.33
C SER A 91 -1.62 5.49 7.47
N ILE A 92 -2.28 6.33 8.26
CA ILE A 92 -1.83 7.67 8.64
C ILE A 92 -2.02 7.78 10.16
N ASN A 93 -0.96 8.12 10.89
CA ASN A 93 -0.98 8.20 12.35
C ASN A 93 -1.54 6.91 13.03
N GLY A 94 -1.26 5.73 12.46
CA GLY A 94 -1.70 4.43 12.97
C GLY A 94 -3.18 4.10 12.69
N LYS A 95 -3.88 4.90 11.88
CA LYS A 95 -5.28 4.67 11.48
C LYS A 95 -5.39 4.44 9.98
N MET A 96 -6.23 3.47 9.60
CA MET A 96 -6.44 3.08 8.22
C MET A 96 -7.47 3.96 7.51
N TYR A 97 -7.11 4.48 6.34
CA TYR A 97 -7.95 5.34 5.51
C TYR A 97 -8.09 4.80 4.08
N PRO A 98 -9.28 4.91 3.47
CA PRO A 98 -9.49 4.44 2.11
C PRO A 98 -8.91 5.40 1.07
N GLN A 99 -8.25 4.81 0.07
CA GLN A 99 -7.92 5.49 -1.17
C GLN A 99 -9.22 5.77 -1.95
N VAL A 100 -9.40 7.00 -2.43
CA VAL A 100 -10.60 7.44 -3.16
C VAL A 100 -10.28 8.16 -4.46
N GLY A 101 -11.10 7.93 -5.48
CA GLY A 101 -10.86 8.41 -6.84
C GLY A 101 -9.75 7.62 -7.53
N ARG A 102 -9.41 8.01 -8.76
CA ARG A 102 -8.36 7.33 -9.55
C ARG A 102 -6.97 7.52 -8.93
N ILE A 103 -6.20 6.44 -8.87
CA ILE A 103 -4.74 6.47 -8.70
C ILE A 103 -4.10 7.01 -9.99
N CYS A 104 -3.36 8.12 -9.89
CA CYS A 104 -2.71 8.79 -11.01
C CYS A 104 -1.25 8.36 -11.14
N MET A 105 -0.50 9.01 -12.04
CA MET A 105 0.90 8.65 -12.33
C MET A 105 1.79 8.82 -11.11
N ASP A 106 1.69 9.97 -10.44
CA ASP A 106 2.59 10.38 -9.36
C ASP A 106 1.84 10.73 -8.05
N GLN A 107 0.51 10.58 -8.02
CA GLN A 107 -0.30 10.88 -6.83
C GLN A 107 -1.62 10.13 -6.78
N PHE A 108 -2.17 9.99 -5.58
CA PHE A 108 -3.56 9.57 -5.36
C PHE A 108 -4.18 10.31 -4.18
N MET A 109 -5.49 10.17 -4.03
CA MET A 109 -6.27 10.81 -2.97
C MET A 109 -6.76 9.80 -1.94
N VAL A 110 -6.86 10.26 -0.70
CA VAL A 110 -7.32 9.48 0.46
C VAL A 110 -8.40 10.28 1.18
N ASN A 111 -9.47 9.60 1.57
CA ASN A 111 -10.52 10.18 2.38
C ASN A 111 -10.19 10.00 3.86
N VAL A 112 -9.99 11.11 4.57
CA VAL A 112 -9.69 11.14 6.01
C VAL A 112 -10.88 11.64 6.85
N GLY A 113 -12.03 11.87 6.23
CA GLY A 113 -13.24 12.28 6.94
C GLY A 113 -13.09 13.66 7.58
N ASP A 114 -13.27 13.69 8.89
CA ASP A 114 -13.10 14.84 9.78
C ASP A 114 -11.86 14.73 10.67
N ASP A 115 -11.07 13.65 10.54
CA ASP A 115 -9.86 13.46 11.33
C ASP A 115 -8.80 14.52 11.01
N ASP A 116 -8.02 14.87 12.03
CA ASP A 116 -6.92 15.82 11.90
C ASP A 116 -5.69 15.17 11.27
N VAL A 117 -5.61 15.31 9.95
CA VAL A 117 -4.48 14.88 9.13
C VAL A 117 -3.92 16.09 8.42
N ASN A 118 -2.64 16.36 8.69
CA ASN A 118 -1.95 17.57 8.30
C ASN A 118 -0.96 17.32 7.16
N VAL A 119 -0.63 18.38 6.42
CA VAL A 119 0.44 18.31 5.41
C VAL A 119 1.76 17.99 6.10
N GLY A 120 2.46 16.98 5.58
CA GLY A 120 3.70 16.46 6.16
C GLY A 120 3.53 15.19 6.98
N ASP A 121 2.31 14.84 7.39
CA ASP A 121 2.06 13.60 8.15
C ASP A 121 2.54 12.37 7.36
N GLU A 122 3.17 11.43 8.07
CA GLU A 122 3.68 10.19 7.49
C GLU A 122 2.51 9.30 7.04
N VAL A 123 2.67 8.72 5.84
CA VAL A 123 1.69 7.81 5.25
C VAL A 123 2.37 6.47 4.99
N ILE A 124 1.88 5.40 5.60
CA ILE A 124 2.33 4.04 5.32
C ILE A 124 1.46 3.44 4.22
N LEU A 125 2.11 3.12 3.10
CA LEU A 125 1.50 2.50 1.93
C LEU A 125 1.56 0.97 2.02
N PHE A 126 2.66 0.44 2.55
CA PHE A 126 2.91 -0.98 2.78
C PHE A 126 3.62 -1.12 4.12
N GLY A 127 3.20 -2.07 4.96
CA GLY A 127 3.56 -2.14 6.38
C GLY A 127 2.43 -1.59 7.25
N ASP A 128 2.67 -1.54 8.57
CA ASP A 128 1.65 -1.13 9.56
C ASP A 128 0.32 -1.88 9.40
N GLY A 129 0.41 -3.20 9.25
CA GLY A 129 -0.73 -4.09 9.01
C GLY A 129 -1.14 -4.24 7.54
N ILE A 130 -0.65 -3.40 6.62
CA ILE A 130 -0.86 -3.58 5.18
C ILE A 130 0.19 -4.54 4.62
N THR A 131 -0.26 -5.63 4.02
CA THR A 131 0.59 -6.73 3.56
C THR A 131 0.66 -6.82 2.03
N ALA A 132 1.56 -7.66 1.52
CA ALA A 132 1.59 -7.99 0.09
C ALA A 132 0.32 -8.73 -0.37
N GLU A 133 -0.29 -9.52 0.52
CA GLU A 133 -1.56 -10.20 0.29
C GLU A 133 -2.68 -9.17 0.05
N ASP A 134 -2.73 -8.09 0.86
CA ASP A 134 -3.72 -7.02 0.67
C ASP A 134 -3.57 -6.30 -0.69
N PHE A 135 -2.34 -5.99 -1.08
CA PHE A 135 -2.07 -5.40 -2.40
C PHE A 135 -2.48 -6.36 -3.54
N ALA A 136 -2.17 -7.64 -3.39
CA ALA A 136 -2.52 -8.67 -4.36
C ALA A 136 -4.05 -8.73 -4.54
N ASP A 137 -4.80 -8.73 -3.43
CA ASP A 137 -6.26 -8.69 -3.44
C ASP A 137 -6.81 -7.41 -4.11
N TRP A 138 -6.31 -6.23 -3.71
CA TRP A 138 -6.80 -4.95 -4.24
C TRP A 138 -6.48 -4.75 -5.73
N SER A 139 -5.37 -5.30 -6.21
CA SER A 139 -4.92 -5.13 -7.59
C SER A 139 -5.34 -6.29 -8.51
N GLY A 140 -5.78 -7.41 -7.94
CA GLY A 140 -6.10 -8.64 -8.66
C GLY A 140 -4.85 -9.31 -9.23
N THR A 141 -3.78 -9.39 -8.44
CA THR A 141 -2.51 -10.05 -8.80
C THR A 141 -2.01 -10.95 -7.65
N ASN A 142 -0.70 -11.21 -7.58
CA ASN A 142 -0.03 -12.01 -6.57
C ASN A 142 1.07 -11.20 -5.85
N GLU A 143 1.54 -11.73 -4.73
CA GLU A 143 2.51 -11.11 -3.84
C GLU A 143 3.87 -10.89 -4.52
N TYR A 144 4.26 -11.72 -5.50
CA TYR A 144 5.52 -11.55 -6.22
C TYR A 144 5.49 -10.33 -7.12
N GLU A 145 4.40 -10.12 -7.86
CA GLU A 145 4.22 -8.89 -8.64
C GLU A 145 4.20 -7.67 -7.72
N VAL A 146 3.54 -7.75 -6.56
CA VAL A 146 3.55 -6.64 -5.60
C VAL A 146 4.96 -6.27 -5.16
N MET A 147 5.74 -7.27 -4.74
CA MET A 147 7.08 -7.05 -4.21
C MET A 147 8.10 -6.64 -5.28
N THR A 148 7.85 -6.96 -6.55
CA THR A 148 8.77 -6.64 -7.66
C THR A 148 8.38 -5.39 -8.46
N ASN A 149 7.17 -4.85 -8.27
CA ASN A 149 6.67 -3.71 -9.04
C ASN A 149 7.10 -2.33 -8.49
N ILE A 150 7.70 -2.24 -7.30
CA ILE A 150 8.18 -0.97 -6.74
C ILE A 150 9.30 -0.42 -7.63
N SER A 151 9.02 0.68 -8.33
CA SER A 151 9.86 1.16 -9.44
C SER A 151 11.14 1.83 -8.95
N ALA A 152 12.11 2.02 -9.85
CA ALA A 152 13.37 2.70 -9.55
C ALA A 152 13.21 4.15 -9.04
N ARG A 153 12.04 4.79 -9.22
CA ARG A 153 11.76 6.15 -8.74
C ARG A 153 11.72 6.25 -7.21
N VAL A 154 11.34 5.18 -6.52
CA VAL A 154 11.17 5.16 -5.07
C VAL A 154 12.55 5.05 -4.37
N PRO A 155 13.02 6.02 -3.57
CA PRO A 155 14.31 5.86 -2.91
C PRO A 155 14.34 4.64 -1.96
N ARG A 156 15.46 3.91 -1.92
CA ARG A 156 15.65 2.78 -1.00
C ARG A 156 16.51 3.24 0.17
N VAL A 157 16.00 3.07 1.39
CA VAL A 157 16.73 3.35 2.63
C VAL A 157 16.86 2.04 3.38
N TYR A 158 18.10 1.58 3.56
CA TYR A 158 18.40 0.37 4.32
C TYR A 158 18.60 0.74 5.79
N VAL A 159 17.81 0.12 6.66
CA VAL A 159 17.84 0.35 8.11
C VAL A 159 18.25 -0.93 8.82
N GLY A 160 18.98 -0.82 9.94
CA GLY A 160 19.33 -1.97 10.76
C GLY A 160 20.40 -2.90 10.17
N GLY A 161 21.20 -2.45 9.20
CA GLY A 161 22.41 -3.15 8.81
C GLY A 161 23.44 -3.13 9.94
N VAL A 162 24.10 -4.27 10.20
CA VAL A 162 25.39 -4.26 10.88
C VAL A 162 26.38 -3.63 9.90
N GLN A 163 27.10 -2.60 10.35
CA GLN A 163 28.18 -1.97 9.60
C GLN A 163 29.39 -2.90 9.53
#